data_AF-A0A2W5ZG91-F1
#
_entry.id   AF-A0A2W5ZG91-F1
#
_cell.length_a   1.000
_cell.length_b   1.000
_cell.length_c   1.000
_cell.angle_alpha   90.00
_cell.angle_beta   90.00
_cell.angle_gamma   90.00
#
_symmetry.space_group_name_H-M   'P 1'
#
loop_
_entity.id
_entity.type
_entity.pdbx_description
1 polymer ?
#
loop_
_entity_poly.entity_id
_entity_poly.type
_entity_poly.pdbx_seq_one_letter_code
_entity_poly.pdbx_strand_id
1 'polypeptide(L)'
;MLSSALSPIARNSSPKLRDWIGAWSSHGEIAISRGNRRGSLAIEGLQVYTFPATRDTSNGELGAEATPAGGILAFADDGSIPFDKAEEGSCQVRMQLIGALLLVEDNDGCGGIAISFAGFYRRHR
;
A
#
# COMPACT_ATOMS: atom_id res chain seq x y z
N MET A 1 -28.97 4.05 -24.36
CA MET A 1 -28.37 5.13 -23.55
C MET A 1 -26.92 4.75 -23.32
N LEU A 2 -25.96 5.43 -23.94
CA LEU A 2 -24.53 5.16 -23.73
C LEU A 2 -24.14 5.80 -22.39
N SER A 3 -23.83 4.96 -21.40
CA SER A 3 -23.34 5.41 -20.10
C SER A 3 -21.95 6.04 -20.30
N SER A 4 -21.86 7.36 -20.27
CA SER A 4 -20.59 8.08 -20.22
C SER A 4 -20.06 8.05 -18.78
N ALA A 5 -19.76 6.86 -18.27
CA ALA A 5 -19.31 6.67 -16.88
C ALA A 5 -17.81 6.95 -16.67
N LEU A 6 -17.05 7.09 -17.75
CA LEU A 6 -15.61 7.31 -17.69
C LEU A 6 -15.32 8.81 -17.82
N SER A 7 -14.70 9.38 -16.79
CA SER A 7 -14.17 10.74 -16.80
C SER A 7 -12.65 10.70 -16.72
N PRO A 8 -11.93 11.63 -17.37
CA PRO A 8 -10.49 11.74 -17.22
C PRO A 8 -10.11 11.90 -15.75
N ILE A 9 -9.09 11.17 -15.31
CA ILE A 9 -8.52 11.33 -13.97
C ILE A 9 -7.74 12.64 -13.98
N ALA A 10 -8.22 13.64 -13.23
CA ALA A 10 -7.50 14.88 -13.03
C ALA A 10 -6.17 14.61 -12.31
N ARG A 11 -5.15 15.44 -12.56
CA ARG A 11 -3.94 15.39 -11.73
C ARG A 11 -4.35 15.64 -10.29
N ASN A 12 -4.09 14.68 -9.42
CA ASN A 12 -4.41 14.84 -8.01
C ASN A 12 -3.57 15.99 -7.45
N SER A 13 -4.25 16.94 -6.78
CA SER A 13 -3.57 17.80 -5.82
C SER A 13 -2.91 16.90 -4.77
N SER A 14 -1.72 17.26 -4.29
CA SER A 14 -1.01 16.50 -3.26
C SER A 14 -1.96 16.13 -2.11
N PRO A 15 -2.23 14.83 -1.87
CA PRO A 15 -3.14 14.40 -0.82
C PRO A 15 -2.68 14.89 0.55
N LYS A 16 -3.64 15.27 1.40
CA LYS A 16 -3.34 15.63 2.80
C LYS A 16 -3.12 14.34 3.59
N LEU A 17 -2.38 14.39 4.69
CA LEU A 17 -2.12 13.21 5.54
C LEU A 17 -3.38 12.43 5.94
N ARG A 18 -4.44 13.15 6.31
CA ARG A 18 -5.73 12.54 6.65
C ARG A 18 -6.38 11.76 5.50
N ASP A 19 -6.04 12.12 4.26
CA ASP A 19 -6.61 11.50 3.07
C ASP A 19 -5.99 10.11 2.83
N TRP A 20 -4.94 9.73 3.56
CA TRP A 20 -4.36 8.37 3.58
C TRP A 20 -4.95 7.49 4.66
N ILE A 21 -5.31 8.09 5.81
CA ILE A 21 -5.76 7.37 7.01
C ILE A 21 -7.06 6.59 6.75
N GLY A 22 -7.06 5.31 7.09
CA GLY A 22 -8.19 4.40 6.96
C GLY A 22 -7.75 2.94 6.85
N ALA A 23 -8.74 2.05 6.84
CA ALA A 23 -8.55 0.65 6.44
C ALA A 23 -8.82 0.50 4.94
N TRP A 24 -8.01 -0.29 4.25
CA TRP A 24 -8.00 -0.44 2.81
C TRP A 24 -7.96 -1.92 2.47
N SER A 25 -8.84 -2.38 1.58
CA SER A 25 -8.90 -3.81 1.26
C SER A 25 -8.92 -4.05 -0.24
N SER A 26 -8.34 -5.19 -0.60
CA SER A 26 -8.28 -5.76 -1.94
C SER A 26 -8.16 -7.29 -1.79
N HIS A 27 -7.15 -7.89 -2.40
CA HIS A 27 -6.72 -9.28 -2.11
C HIS A 27 -5.90 -9.40 -0.81
N GLY A 28 -5.61 -8.27 -0.16
CA GLY A 28 -5.06 -8.18 1.19
C GLY A 28 -5.66 -6.98 1.93
N GLU A 29 -5.21 -6.76 3.16
CA GLU A 29 -5.66 -5.69 4.04
C GLU A 29 -4.50 -4.73 4.31
N ILE A 30 -4.77 -3.42 4.29
CA ILE A 30 -3.81 -2.37 4.65
C ILE A 30 -4.50 -1.36 5.58
N ALA A 31 -3.94 -1.14 6.76
CA ALA A 31 -4.34 -0.07 7.67
C ALA A 31 -3.31 1.07 7.60
N ILE A 32 -3.79 2.29 7.44
CA ILE A 32 -2.98 3.50 7.52
C ILE A 32 -3.51 4.37 8.64
N SER A 33 -2.63 4.75 9.57
CA SER A 33 -2.95 5.58 10.73
C SER A 33 -1.92 6.70 10.91
N ARG A 34 -2.08 7.52 11.96
CA ARG A 34 -1.07 8.56 12.27
C ARG A 34 0.18 7.88 12.83
N GLY A 35 1.33 8.22 12.27
CA GLY A 35 2.61 7.78 12.80
C GLY A 35 3.01 8.53 14.07
N ASN A 36 4.10 8.09 14.70
CA ASN A 36 4.62 8.70 15.92
C ASN A 36 5.34 10.02 15.65
N ARG A 37 5.98 10.14 14.47
CA ARG A 37 6.65 11.37 14.05
C ARG A 37 5.66 12.36 13.44
N ARG A 38 5.96 13.65 13.61
CA ARG A 38 5.14 14.71 13.02
C ARG A 38 5.15 14.59 11.50
N GLY A 39 3.98 14.31 10.94
CA GLY A 39 3.78 14.24 9.50
C GLY A 39 4.03 12.86 8.90
N SER A 40 4.32 11.84 9.71
CA SER A 40 4.39 10.46 9.25
C SER A 40 3.04 9.74 9.39
N LEU A 41 2.94 8.63 8.69
CA LEU A 41 1.86 7.66 8.77
C LEU A 41 2.45 6.33 9.24
N ALA A 42 1.72 5.63 10.08
CA ALA A 42 1.98 4.21 10.35
C ALA A 42 1.17 3.38 9.36
N ILE A 43 1.82 2.40 8.75
CA ILE A 43 1.28 1.52 7.73
C ILE A 43 1.42 0.09 8.24
N GLU A 44 0.34 -0.66 8.21
CA GLU A 44 0.31 -2.08 8.55
C GLU A 44 -0.44 -2.80 7.44
N GLY A 45 0.00 -3.99 7.04
CA GLY A 45 -0.68 -4.76 6.01
C GLY A 45 -0.47 -6.24 6.16
N LEU A 46 -1.49 -6.99 5.78
CA LEU A 46 -1.52 -8.45 5.85
C LEU A 46 -2.11 -9.00 4.55
N GLN A 47 -1.45 -10.01 4.01
CA GLN A 47 -1.94 -10.78 2.86
C GLN A 47 -1.79 -12.27 3.18
N VAL A 48 -2.83 -13.05 2.89
CA VAL A 48 -2.84 -14.50 3.09
C VAL A 48 -3.29 -15.15 1.80
N TYR A 49 -2.45 -16.04 1.27
CA TYR A 49 -2.75 -16.82 0.09
C TYR A 49 -2.82 -18.31 0.42
N THR A 50 -3.98 -18.93 0.16
CA THR A 50 -4.15 -20.39 0.30
C THR A 50 -4.04 -21.07 -1.06
N PHE A 51 -3.08 -21.98 -1.21
CA PHE A 51 -2.92 -22.75 -2.43
C PHE A 51 -4.08 -23.73 -2.60
N PRO A 52 -4.89 -23.64 -3.69
CA PRO A 52 -6.07 -24.49 -3.82
C PRO A 52 -5.77 -25.99 -3.87
N ALA A 53 -4.61 -26.36 -4.43
CA ALA A 53 -4.21 -27.76 -4.64
C ALA A 53 -3.71 -28.45 -3.36
N THR A 54 -2.89 -27.76 -2.55
CA THR A 54 -2.25 -28.36 -1.37
C THR A 54 -2.92 -27.97 -0.06
N ARG A 55 -3.70 -26.88 -0.06
CA ARG A 55 -4.26 -26.21 1.14
C ARG A 55 -3.21 -25.58 2.06
N ASP A 56 -1.96 -25.50 1.63
CA ASP A 56 -0.94 -24.73 2.33
C ASP A 56 -1.25 -23.23 2.23
N THR A 57 -0.72 -22.46 3.18
CA THR A 57 -0.85 -21.01 3.24
C THR A 57 0.50 -20.33 3.12
N SER A 58 0.57 -19.29 2.29
CA SER A 58 1.63 -18.30 2.32
C SER A 58 1.09 -17.04 3.00
N ASN A 59 1.93 -16.38 3.80
CA ASN A 59 1.58 -15.12 4.45
C ASN A 59 2.57 -14.04 4.07
N GLY A 60 2.08 -12.81 4.00
CA GLY A 60 2.86 -11.60 3.80
C GLY A 60 2.43 -10.53 4.77
N GLU A 61 3.40 -9.81 5.30
CA GLU A 61 3.17 -8.69 6.22
C GLU A 61 4.02 -7.51 5.77
N LEU A 62 3.43 -6.32 5.83
CA LEU A 62 4.16 -5.06 5.73
C LEU A 62 3.87 -4.23 6.96
N GLY A 63 4.87 -3.49 7.42
CA GLY A 63 4.76 -2.65 8.60
C GLY A 63 5.80 -1.57 8.53
N ALA A 64 5.40 -0.30 8.48
CA ALA A 64 6.34 0.82 8.34
C ALA A 64 5.83 2.12 8.96
N GLU A 65 6.76 3.03 9.27
CA GLU A 65 6.41 4.43 9.53
C GLU A 65 7.06 5.35 8.49
N ALA A 66 6.25 5.98 7.63
CA ALA A 66 6.75 6.76 6.50
C ALA A 66 6.02 8.09 6.29
N THR A 67 6.70 9.05 5.66
CA THR A 67 6.15 10.38 5.36
C THR A 67 5.87 10.49 3.87
N PRO A 68 4.63 10.77 3.43
CA PRO A 68 4.34 11.02 2.02
C PRO A 68 5.12 12.23 1.49
N ALA A 69 5.72 12.08 0.31
CA ALA A 69 6.43 13.13 -0.40
C ALA A 69 5.92 13.20 -1.85
N GLY A 70 5.55 14.40 -2.32
CA GLY A 70 5.04 14.58 -3.69
C GLY A 70 3.76 13.80 -4.00
N GLY A 71 2.99 13.40 -2.97
CA GLY A 71 1.79 12.58 -3.13
C GLY A 71 2.04 11.07 -3.27
N ILE A 72 3.30 10.65 -3.06
CA ILE A 72 3.70 9.24 -3.00
C ILE A 72 4.13 8.93 -1.57
N LEU A 73 3.66 7.80 -1.04
CA LEU A 73 4.17 7.21 0.18
C LEU A 73 5.08 6.05 -0.23
N ALA A 74 6.34 6.08 0.14
CA ALA A 74 7.32 5.06 -0.25
C ALA A 74 8.17 4.66 0.96
N PHE A 75 8.35 3.36 1.16
CA PHE A 75 9.16 2.82 2.26
C PHE A 75 9.81 1.49 1.87
N ALA A 76 10.89 1.17 2.57
CA ALA A 76 11.50 -0.15 2.58
C ALA A 76 11.46 -0.68 4.02
N ASP A 77 11.12 -1.95 4.18
CA ASP A 77 10.95 -2.64 5.47
C ASP A 77 10.11 -1.79 6.44
N ASP A 78 10.67 -1.40 7.59
CA ASP A 78 10.00 -0.60 8.62
C ASP A 78 9.99 0.93 8.35
N GLY A 79 10.58 1.36 7.24
CA GLY A 79 10.74 2.77 6.89
C GLY A 79 11.94 3.44 7.57
N SER A 80 12.81 2.70 8.26
CA SER A 80 14.07 3.21 8.81
C SER A 80 15.12 3.50 7.73
N ILE A 81 15.06 2.79 6.60
CA ILE A 81 15.93 2.95 5.44
C ILE A 81 15.19 3.72 4.33
N PRO A 82 15.82 4.73 3.69
CA PRO A 82 15.24 5.39 2.53
C PRO A 82 14.92 4.39 1.41
N PHE A 83 13.77 4.55 0.76
CA PHE A 83 13.31 3.66 -0.31
C PHE A 83 14.36 3.39 -1.41
N ASP A 84 15.11 4.43 -1.79
CA ASP A 84 16.16 4.42 -2.83
C ASP A 84 17.49 3.79 -2.37
N LYS A 85 17.60 3.45 -1.09
CA LYS A 85 18.76 2.82 -0.46
C LYS A 85 18.46 1.44 0.11
N ALA A 86 17.31 0.88 -0.22
CA ALA A 86 16.93 -0.47 0.19
C ALA A 86 17.96 -1.49 -0.32
N GLU A 87 18.26 -2.48 0.50
CA GLU A 87 19.14 -3.58 0.11
C GLU A 87 18.38 -4.61 -0.73
N GLU A 88 19.14 -5.47 -1.41
CA GLU A 88 18.53 -6.59 -2.14
C GLU A 88 17.79 -7.51 -1.15
N GLY A 89 16.51 -7.75 -1.40
CA GLY A 89 15.65 -8.56 -0.54
C GLY A 89 14.82 -7.77 0.49
N SER A 90 15.03 -6.46 0.65
CA SER A 90 14.11 -5.62 1.45
C SER A 90 12.70 -5.62 0.85
N CYS A 91 11.68 -5.57 1.70
CA CYS A 91 10.30 -5.33 1.27
C CYS A 91 10.18 -3.86 0.86
N GLN A 92 9.98 -3.57 -0.42
CA GLN A 92 9.87 -2.20 -0.93
C GLN A 92 8.45 -1.95 -1.42
N VAL A 93 7.83 -0.88 -0.92
CA VAL A 93 6.44 -0.54 -1.26
C VAL A 93 6.32 0.92 -1.62
N ARG A 94 5.53 1.20 -2.67
CA ARG A 94 5.07 2.55 -3.03
C ARG A 94 3.56 2.57 -3.05
N MET A 95 3.01 3.68 -2.59
CA MET A 95 1.57 3.89 -2.56
C MET A 95 1.22 5.29 -3.07
N GLN A 96 0.11 5.37 -3.80
CA GLN A 96 -0.45 6.61 -4.30
C GLN A 96 -1.96 6.63 -4.14
N LEU A 97 -2.50 7.76 -3.68
CA LEU A 97 -3.93 7.99 -3.70
C LEU A 97 -4.39 8.47 -5.08
N ILE A 98 -5.37 7.77 -5.64
CA ILE A 98 -6.03 8.10 -6.91
C ILE A 98 -7.53 8.21 -6.68
N GLY A 99 -8.01 9.43 -6.45
CA GLY A 99 -9.39 9.68 -6.06
C GLY A 99 -9.71 8.98 -4.73
N ALA A 100 -10.56 7.95 -4.78
CA ALA A 100 -10.94 7.13 -3.63
C ALA A 100 -10.21 5.77 -3.55
N LEU A 101 -9.20 5.56 -4.40
CA LEU A 101 -8.41 4.34 -4.46
C LEU A 101 -7.01 4.59 -3.87
N LEU A 102 -6.47 3.56 -3.24
CA LEU A 102 -5.05 3.46 -2.91
C LEU A 102 -4.42 2.50 -3.92
N LEU A 103 -3.59 3.03 -4.82
CA LEU A 103 -2.73 2.22 -5.68
C LEU A 103 -1.50 1.83 -4.85
N VAL A 104 -1.16 0.55 -4.87
CA VAL A 104 0.00 -0.02 -4.20
C VAL A 104 0.85 -0.73 -5.24
N GLU A 105 2.16 -0.56 -5.14
CA GLU A 105 3.19 -1.32 -5.87
C GLU A 105 4.16 -1.88 -4.84
N ASP A 106 4.55 -3.13 -4.99
CA ASP A 106 5.62 -3.76 -4.22
C ASP A 106 6.62 -4.48 -5.14
N ASN A 107 7.75 -4.91 -4.56
CA ASN A 107 8.82 -5.61 -5.27
C ASN A 107 8.77 -7.14 -5.12
N ASP A 108 7.61 -7.69 -4.73
CA ASP A 108 7.40 -9.10 -4.37
C ASP A 108 8.27 -9.60 -3.18
N GLY A 109 8.92 -8.69 -2.46
CA GLY A 109 9.79 -8.99 -1.30
C GLY A 109 9.07 -8.96 0.05
N CYS A 110 7.76 -8.71 0.07
CA CYS A 110 6.99 -8.45 1.29
C CYS A 110 6.32 -9.70 1.90
N GLY A 111 6.82 -10.89 1.56
CA GLY A 111 6.30 -12.15 2.08
C GLY A 111 6.78 -13.38 1.33
N GLY A 112 6.04 -14.47 1.49
CA GLY A 112 6.34 -15.73 0.82
C GLY A 112 5.90 -15.79 -0.65
N ILE A 113 5.98 -16.98 -1.23
CA ILE A 113 5.55 -17.25 -2.60
C ILE A 113 4.08 -16.84 -2.79
N ALA A 114 3.77 -16.24 -3.94
CA ALA A 114 2.43 -15.75 -4.32
C ALA A 114 1.86 -14.63 -3.43
N ILE A 115 2.70 -14.01 -2.59
CA ILE A 115 2.38 -12.76 -1.91
C ILE A 115 2.80 -11.60 -2.80
N SER A 116 1.88 -10.66 -2.98
CA SER A 116 2.17 -9.32 -3.49
C SER A 116 1.12 -8.38 -2.93
N PHE A 117 1.50 -7.17 -2.57
CA PHE A 117 0.56 -6.11 -2.20
C PHE A 117 0.19 -5.21 -3.40
N ALA A 118 0.73 -5.48 -4.59
CA ALA A 118 0.46 -4.66 -5.76
C ALA A 118 -1.03 -4.71 -6.17
N GLY A 119 -1.66 -3.55 -6.28
CA GLY A 119 -3.04 -3.45 -6.75
C GLY A 119 -3.76 -2.18 -6.34
N PHE A 120 -5.06 -2.15 -6.64
CA PHE A 120 -5.96 -1.09 -6.22
C PHE A 120 -6.75 -1.52 -5.00
N TYR A 121 -6.66 -0.73 -3.94
CA TYR A 121 -7.36 -0.94 -2.69
C TYR A 121 -8.46 0.11 -2.54
N ARG A 122 -9.57 -0.31 -1.93
CA ARG A 122 -10.69 0.57 -1.60
C ARG A 122 -10.72 0.80 -0.11
N ARG A 123 -11.02 2.04 0.29
CA ARG A 123 -11.19 2.36 1.70
C ARG A 123 -12.47 1.73 2.25
N HIS A 124 -12.35 0.98 3.34
CA HIS A 124 -13.47 0.54 4.16
C HIS A 124 -13.87 1.66 5.13
N ARG A 125 -15.18 1.81 5.37
CA ARG A 125 -15.71 2.81 6.31
C ARG A 125 -15.38 2.46 7.75
#